data_AF-A0A7H9EBK3-F1
#
_entry.id   AF-A0A7H9EBK3-F1
#
_cell.length_a   1.000
_cell.length_b   1.000
_cell.length_c   1.000
_cell.angle_alpha   90.00
_cell.angle_beta   90.00
_cell.angle_gamma   90.00
#
_symmetry.space_group_name_H-M   'P 1'
#
loop_
_entity.id
_entity.type
_entity.pdbx_description
1 polymer ?
#
loop_
_entity_poly.entity_id
_entity_poly.type
_entity_poly.pdbx_seq_one_letter_code
_entity_poly.pdbx_strand_id
1 'polypeptide(L)'
;MGSGAAWLYSYNAFGRFTRYELGIYTWFLGCCTYAAEIVVLLTTLKSFWPVYNNAVVYYGTAIDLIILFTIINLFGRTIVKLVDNLSSAAKMITIIVFIIVGAFLIHKMNFTPVLPKAASLAVGPYFKHFGAAFSVVFYMFTGFSFIPIAAKQMNNPEKNIPKVLISVMITVTILYSLMLLVAIGIFEQLQYSNRRCLPKSRR
;
A
#
# COMPACT_ATOMS: atom_id res chain seq x y z
N MET A 1 16.12 -18.63 3.63
CA MET A 1 17.20 -18.94 2.66
C MET A 1 16.57 -19.22 1.30
N GLY A 2 16.39 -18.18 0.49
CA GLY A 2 15.47 -18.21 -0.65
C GLY A 2 16.19 -18.14 -2.00
N SER A 3 16.23 -19.26 -2.71
CA SER A 3 16.47 -19.41 -4.16
C SER A 3 15.45 -18.66 -5.04
N GLY A 4 15.33 -17.33 -4.89
CA GLY A 4 14.46 -16.47 -5.71
C GLY A 4 15.12 -16.08 -7.02
N ALA A 5 14.35 -15.74 -8.05
CA ALA A 5 14.94 -15.34 -9.33
C ALA A 5 15.82 -14.08 -9.17
N ALA A 6 15.39 -13.07 -8.39
CA ALA A 6 16.26 -11.92 -8.07
C ALA A 6 17.57 -12.33 -7.39
N TRP A 7 17.54 -13.30 -6.48
CA TRP A 7 18.71 -13.74 -5.74
C TRP A 7 19.75 -14.45 -6.61
N LEU A 8 19.30 -15.15 -7.66
CA LEU A 8 20.15 -15.79 -8.65
C LEU A 8 20.64 -14.80 -9.70
N TYR A 9 19.76 -13.92 -10.21
CA TYR A 9 20.11 -12.89 -11.19
C TYR A 9 21.14 -11.89 -10.64
N SER A 10 20.92 -11.36 -9.44
CA SER A 10 21.85 -10.38 -8.85
C SER A 10 23.21 -10.99 -8.50
N TYR A 11 23.27 -12.30 -8.25
CA TYR A 11 24.54 -12.98 -8.08
C TYR A 11 25.31 -13.15 -9.39
N ASN A 12 24.61 -13.54 -10.46
CA ASN A 12 25.23 -13.72 -11.76
C ASN A 12 25.65 -12.38 -12.38
N ALA A 13 24.92 -11.29 -12.08
CA ALA A 13 25.22 -9.96 -12.61
C ALA A 13 26.22 -9.16 -11.77
N PHE A 14 26.14 -9.22 -10.44
CA PHE A 14 26.90 -8.33 -9.53
C PHE A 14 27.74 -9.05 -8.47
N GLY A 15 27.71 -10.39 -8.42
CA GLY A 15 28.56 -11.20 -7.54
C GLY A 15 27.98 -11.46 -6.14
N ARG A 16 28.84 -11.95 -5.23
CA ARG A 16 28.46 -12.43 -3.89
C ARG A 16 27.87 -11.36 -2.97
N PHE A 17 28.34 -10.13 -3.09
CA PHE A 17 28.01 -9.04 -2.17
C PHE A 17 26.56 -8.54 -2.35
N THR A 18 26.16 -8.23 -3.58
CA THR A 18 24.80 -7.73 -3.90
C THR A 18 23.71 -8.73 -3.52
N ARG A 19 24.00 -10.03 -3.61
CA ARG A 19 23.09 -11.09 -3.16
C ARG A 19 22.86 -11.06 -1.64
N TYR A 20 23.90 -10.80 -0.85
CA TYR A 20 23.79 -10.68 0.60
C TYR A 20 22.96 -9.46 0.99
N GLU A 21 23.21 -8.32 0.35
CA GLU A 21 22.44 -7.08 0.56
C GLU A 21 20.95 -7.27 0.26
N LEU A 22 20.60 -7.89 -0.88
CA LEU A 22 19.20 -8.17 -1.23
C LEU A 22 18.53 -9.13 -0.25
N GLY A 23 19.28 -10.07 0.33
CA GLY A 23 18.78 -10.96 1.38
C GLY A 23 18.40 -10.20 2.66
N ILE A 24 19.27 -9.28 3.11
CA ILE A 24 18.97 -8.43 4.28
C ILE A 24 17.80 -7.50 3.97
N TYR A 25 17.79 -6.89 2.79
CA TYR A 25 16.73 -5.96 2.38
C TYR A 25 15.35 -6.63 2.35
N THR A 26 15.25 -7.82 1.76
CA THR A 26 13.98 -8.57 1.71
C THR A 26 13.51 -9.02 3.09
N TRP A 27 14.43 -9.41 3.99
CA TRP A 27 14.10 -9.71 5.38
C TRP A 27 13.56 -8.48 6.12
N PHE A 28 14.24 -7.34 5.98
CA PHE A 28 13.83 -6.08 6.61
C PHE A 28 12.46 -5.60 6.09
N LEU A 29 12.24 -5.66 4.77
CA LEU A 29 10.94 -5.36 4.17
C LEU A 29 9.83 -6.26 4.69
N GLY A 30 10.12 -7.55 4.90
CA GLY A 30 9.18 -8.49 5.52
C GLY A 30 8.76 -8.04 6.91
N CYS A 31 9.73 -7.73 7.77
CA CYS A 31 9.48 -7.21 9.12
C CYS A 31 8.66 -5.91 9.10
N CYS A 32 9.02 -4.95 8.24
CA CYS A 32 8.28 -3.70 8.10
C CYS A 32 6.84 -3.92 7.61
N THR A 33 6.61 -4.86 6.69
CA THR A 33 5.29 -5.16 6.15
C THR A 33 4.38 -5.76 7.22
N TYR A 34 4.89 -6.75 7.98
CA TYR A 34 4.13 -7.31 9.10
C TYR A 34 3.79 -6.26 10.16
N ALA A 35 4.74 -5.40 10.51
CA ALA A 35 4.51 -4.31 11.46
C ALA A 35 3.45 -3.32 10.93
N ALA A 36 3.53 -2.93 9.66
CA ALA A 36 2.59 -2.01 9.04
C ALA A 36 1.15 -2.55 9.04
N GLU A 37 0.95 -3.82 8.68
CA GLU A 37 -0.39 -4.44 8.67
C GLU A 37 -1.02 -4.50 10.08
N ILE A 38 -0.22 -4.77 11.11
CA ILE A 38 -0.69 -4.78 12.51
C ILE A 38 -1.06 -3.37 12.97
N VAL A 39 -0.24 -2.37 12.64
CA VAL A 39 -0.54 -0.95 12.94
C VAL A 39 -1.81 -0.48 12.22
N VAL A 40 -1.99 -0.87 10.96
CA VAL A 40 -3.21 -0.54 10.19
C VAL A 40 -4.43 -1.19 10.84
N LEU A 41 -4.35 -2.48 11.19
CA LEU A 41 -5.44 -3.19 11.88
C LEU A 41 -5.84 -2.50 13.18
N LEU A 42 -4.86 -2.15 14.03
CA LEU A 42 -5.12 -1.47 15.29
C LEU A 42 -5.65 -0.06 15.11
N THR A 43 -5.16 0.67 14.11
CA THR A 43 -5.64 2.02 13.79
C THR A 43 -7.10 1.98 13.32
N THR A 44 -7.46 0.99 12.50
CA THR A 44 -8.84 0.76 12.09
C THR A 44 -9.71 0.35 13.29
N LEU A 45 -9.23 -0.56 14.14
CA LEU A 45 -9.97 -1.01 15.32
C LEU A 45 -10.20 0.12 16.33
N LYS A 46 -9.24 1.04 16.46
CA LYS A 46 -9.37 2.28 17.25
C LYS A 46 -10.53 3.15 16.79
N SER A 47 -10.87 3.12 15.50
CA SER A 47 -12.02 3.87 14.96
C SER A 47 -13.37 3.29 15.38
N PHE A 48 -13.43 2.00 15.72
CA PHE A 48 -14.65 1.32 16.19
C PHE A 48 -14.77 1.30 17.72
N TRP A 49 -13.65 1.09 18.43
CA TRP A 49 -13.62 1.08 19.89
C TRP A 49 -12.67 2.15 20.46
N PRO A 50 -13.19 3.16 21.20
CA PRO A 50 -12.38 4.22 21.80
C PRO A 50 -11.46 3.73 22.94
N VAL A 51 -11.59 2.47 23.37
CA VAL A 51 -10.73 1.82 24.38
C VAL A 51 -9.26 1.78 23.94
N TYR A 52 -9.00 1.68 22.63
CA TYR A 52 -7.66 1.68 22.03
C TYR A 52 -7.00 3.07 21.98
N ASN A 53 -7.60 4.09 22.59
CA ASN A 53 -6.96 5.40 22.73
C ASN A 53 -5.89 5.42 23.83
N ASN A 54 -5.93 4.46 24.76
CA ASN A 54 -4.89 4.27 25.78
C ASN A 54 -3.62 3.66 25.17
N ALA A 55 -2.48 4.33 25.33
CA ALA A 55 -1.21 3.88 24.76
C ALA A 55 -0.80 2.48 25.22
N VAL A 56 -1.03 2.15 26.50
CA VAL A 56 -0.68 0.84 27.07
C VAL A 56 -1.48 -0.29 26.41
N VAL A 57 -2.79 -0.10 26.21
CA VAL A 57 -3.66 -1.09 25.56
C VAL A 57 -3.30 -1.23 24.08
N TYR A 58 -3.00 -0.11 23.41
CA TYR A 58 -2.58 -0.12 22.01
C TYR A 58 -1.29 -0.91 21.80
N TYR A 59 -0.23 -0.63 22.57
CA TYR A 59 1.04 -1.32 22.41
C TYR A 59 1.00 -2.76 22.92
N GLY A 60 0.26 -3.05 24.00
CA GLY A 60 0.07 -4.41 24.50
C GLY A 60 -0.58 -5.31 23.45
N THR A 61 -1.71 -4.86 22.89
CA THR A 61 -2.41 -5.63 21.85
C THR A 61 -1.62 -5.77 20.54
N ALA A 62 -0.77 -4.79 20.20
CA ALA A 62 0.15 -4.91 19.08
C ALA A 62 1.16 -6.04 19.27
N ILE A 63 1.78 -6.12 20.45
CA ILE A 63 2.77 -7.16 20.77
C ILE A 63 2.10 -8.54 20.79
N ASP A 64 0.92 -8.66 21.40
CA ASP A 64 0.17 -9.91 21.46
C ASP A 64 -0.19 -10.42 20.05
N LEU A 65 -0.62 -9.53 19.15
CA LEU A 65 -0.93 -9.88 17.76
C LEU A 65 0.32 -10.33 16.98
N ILE A 66 1.47 -9.68 17.18
CA ILE A 66 2.74 -10.09 16.56
C ILE A 66 3.11 -11.51 16.99
N ILE A 67 3.04 -11.78 18.29
CA ILE A 67 3.38 -13.11 18.84
C ILE A 67 2.39 -14.16 18.31
N LEU A 68 1.09 -13.85 18.34
CA LEU A 68 0.05 -14.75 17.85
C LEU A 68 0.25 -15.10 16.36
N PHE A 69 0.45 -14.11 15.49
CA PHE A 69 0.68 -14.36 14.07
C PHE A 69 1.99 -15.12 13.81
N THR A 70 3.04 -14.85 14.60
CA THR A 70 4.29 -15.60 14.52
C THR A 70 4.08 -17.08 14.86
N ILE A 71 3.33 -17.37 15.94
CA ILE A 71 2.99 -18.73 16.35
C ILE A 71 2.17 -19.44 15.26
N ILE A 72 1.13 -18.79 14.73
CA ILE A 72 0.30 -19.36 13.66
C ILE A 72 1.16 -19.69 12.42
N ASN A 73 2.10 -18.81 12.06
CA ASN A 73 3.01 -19.04 10.93
C ASN A 73 3.91 -20.27 11.14
N LEU A 74 4.30 -20.56 12.39
CA LEU A 74 5.14 -21.71 12.74
C LEU A 74 4.38 -23.06 12.70
N PHE A 75 3.09 -23.09 13.04
CA PHE A 75 2.35 -24.35 13.22
C PHE A 75 1.72 -24.95 11.96
N GLY A 76 1.57 -24.21 10.84
CA GLY A 76 1.02 -24.82 9.62
C GLY A 76 0.90 -23.90 8.41
N ARG A 77 1.73 -24.11 7.39
CA ARG A 77 1.74 -23.31 6.15
C ARG A 77 0.55 -23.55 5.21
N THR A 78 -0.16 -24.67 5.33
CA THR A 78 -1.23 -25.03 4.37
C THR A 78 -2.48 -24.16 4.55
N ILE A 79 -2.93 -23.99 5.80
CA ILE A 79 -4.09 -23.12 6.10
C ILE A 79 -3.75 -21.66 5.82
N VAL A 80 -2.56 -21.21 6.23
CA VAL A 80 -2.08 -19.84 6.00
C VAL A 80 -2.08 -19.49 4.51
N LYS A 81 -1.59 -20.39 3.64
CA LYS A 81 -1.64 -20.17 2.17
C LYS A 81 -3.06 -19.98 1.63
N LEU A 82 -4.03 -20.75 2.14
CA LEU A 82 -5.42 -20.65 1.68
C LEU A 82 -6.05 -19.32 2.13
N VAL A 83 -5.81 -18.94 3.39
CA VAL A 83 -6.25 -17.65 3.94
C VAL A 83 -5.62 -16.48 3.18
N ASP A 84 -4.32 -16.55 2.88
CA ASP A 84 -3.62 -15.51 2.12
C ASP A 84 -4.17 -15.36 0.69
N ASN A 85 -4.42 -16.47 -0.01
CA ASN A 85 -4.98 -16.44 -1.35
C ASN A 85 -6.41 -15.87 -1.36
N LEU A 86 -7.24 -16.27 -0.39
CA LEU A 86 -8.60 -15.76 -0.25
C LEU A 86 -8.61 -14.27 0.10
N SER A 87 -7.74 -13.84 1.03
CA SER A 87 -7.56 -12.44 1.40
C SER A 87 -7.11 -11.59 0.21
N SER A 88 -6.16 -12.10 -0.57
CA SER A 88 -5.68 -11.43 -1.79
C SER A 88 -6.80 -11.28 -2.84
N ALA A 89 -7.61 -12.32 -3.03
CA ALA A 89 -8.76 -12.27 -3.93
C ALA A 89 -9.82 -11.26 -3.45
N ALA A 90 -10.13 -11.24 -2.14
CA ALA A 90 -11.07 -10.29 -1.54
C ALA A 90 -10.60 -8.83 -1.70
N LYS A 91 -9.28 -8.57 -1.56
CA LYS A 91 -8.70 -7.25 -1.82
C LYS A 91 -8.88 -6.83 -3.29
N MET A 92 -8.62 -7.72 -4.24
CA MET A 92 -8.86 -7.43 -5.66
C MET A 92 -10.34 -7.13 -5.96
N ILE A 93 -11.26 -7.94 -5.43
CA ILE A 93 -12.70 -7.73 -5.62
C ILE A 93 -13.12 -6.36 -5.06
N THR A 94 -12.66 -6.00 -3.86
CA THR A 94 -12.94 -4.71 -3.23
C THR A 94 -12.53 -3.54 -4.14
N ILE A 95 -11.34 -3.62 -4.77
CA ILE A 95 -10.86 -2.57 -5.69
C ILE A 95 -11.77 -2.48 -6.93
N ILE A 96 -12.12 -3.60 -7.53
CA ILE A 96 -12.97 -3.64 -8.74
C ILE A 96 -14.36 -3.07 -8.42
N VAL A 97 -14.97 -3.50 -7.32
CA VAL A 97 -16.27 -2.99 -6.88
C VAL A 97 -16.21 -1.49 -6.60
N PHE A 98 -15.15 -1.01 -5.95
CA PHE A 98 -14.96 0.43 -5.70
C PHE A 98 -14.89 1.24 -6.99
N ILE A 99 -14.17 0.76 -8.01
CA ILE A 99 -14.07 1.43 -9.30
C ILE A 99 -15.43 1.46 -10.01
N ILE A 100 -16.17 0.34 -10.01
CA ILE A 100 -17.48 0.24 -10.68
C ILE A 100 -18.50 1.15 -9.99
N VAL A 101 -18.70 0.98 -8.68
CA VAL A 101 -19.63 1.78 -7.89
C VAL A 101 -19.25 3.25 -7.98
N GLY A 102 -17.97 3.54 -7.82
CA GLY A 102 -17.46 4.89 -7.94
C GLY A 102 -17.74 5.53 -9.30
N ALA A 103 -17.56 4.80 -10.40
CA ALA A 103 -17.88 5.29 -11.75
C ALA A 103 -19.36 5.69 -11.91
N PHE A 104 -20.29 4.96 -11.27
CA PHE A 104 -21.72 5.28 -11.29
C PHE A 104 -22.10 6.48 -10.41
N LEU A 105 -21.34 6.76 -9.35
CA LEU A 105 -21.58 7.89 -8.44
C LEU A 105 -20.97 9.22 -8.93
N ILE A 106 -20.13 9.22 -9.96
CA ILE A 106 -19.51 10.43 -10.51
C ILE A 106 -20.58 11.32 -11.16
N HIS A 107 -20.95 12.40 -10.47
CA HIS A 107 -21.69 13.51 -11.06
C HIS A 107 -20.71 14.53 -11.64
N LYS A 108 -20.94 14.99 -12.88
CA LYS A 108 -20.06 15.91 -13.63
C LYS A 108 -19.70 17.22 -12.91
N MET A 109 -20.41 17.58 -11.83
CA MET A 109 -20.17 18.78 -11.01
C MET A 109 -19.02 18.64 -9.97
N ASN A 110 -18.53 17.43 -9.68
CA ASN A 110 -17.53 17.23 -8.62
C ASN A 110 -16.07 17.49 -9.08
N PHE A 111 -15.84 17.72 -10.38
CA PHE A 111 -14.50 18.03 -10.92
C PHE A 111 -14.13 19.53 -10.86
N THR A 112 -14.99 20.38 -10.30
CA THR A 112 -14.74 21.82 -10.18
C THR A 112 -14.52 22.22 -8.73
N PRO A 113 -13.31 22.66 -8.31
CA PRO A 113 -12.09 22.93 -9.08
C PRO A 113 -11.06 21.78 -8.99
N VAL A 114 -10.63 21.30 -10.16
CA VAL A 114 -9.52 20.32 -10.36
C VAL A 114 -8.17 20.79 -9.80
N LEU A 115 -8.02 22.09 -9.49
CA LEU A 115 -6.86 22.62 -8.77
C LEU A 115 -7.28 23.18 -7.41
N PRO A 116 -6.68 22.71 -6.28
CA PRO A 116 -6.86 23.38 -5.01
C PRO A 116 -6.27 24.80 -5.12
N LYS A 117 -7.03 25.84 -4.73
CA LYS A 117 -6.59 27.25 -4.73
C LYS A 117 -5.23 27.51 -4.04
N ALA A 118 -4.75 26.58 -3.21
CA ALA A 118 -3.41 26.62 -2.60
C ALA A 118 -2.26 26.44 -3.62
N ALA A 119 -2.53 25.70 -4.69
CA ALA A 119 -1.71 25.56 -5.88
C ALA A 119 -2.21 26.52 -6.98
N SER A 120 -2.62 27.75 -6.64
CA SER A 120 -2.84 28.81 -7.64
C SER A 120 -2.15 30.13 -7.26
N LEU A 121 -1.53 30.20 -6.08
CA LEU A 121 -1.15 31.46 -5.42
C LEU A 121 0.36 31.76 -5.39
N ALA A 122 1.26 30.76 -5.37
CA ALA A 122 2.72 31.00 -5.41
C ALA A 122 3.51 29.72 -5.66
N VAL A 123 4.61 29.80 -6.43
CA VAL A 123 5.49 28.67 -6.84
C VAL A 123 5.97 27.81 -5.66
N GLY A 124 6.22 28.41 -4.49
CA GLY A 124 6.68 27.70 -3.27
C GLY A 124 5.69 26.63 -2.74
N PRO A 125 4.42 27.00 -2.45
CA PRO A 125 3.36 26.06 -2.09
C PRO A 125 3.15 24.90 -3.09
N TYR A 126 3.28 25.14 -4.40
CA TYR A 126 3.14 24.07 -5.40
C TYR A 126 4.18 22.97 -5.22
N PHE A 127 5.46 23.30 -5.07
CA PHE A 127 6.51 22.29 -4.92
C PHE A 127 6.32 21.47 -3.64
N LYS A 128 5.83 22.08 -2.56
CA LYS A 128 5.50 21.36 -1.33
C LYS A 128 4.32 20.40 -1.49
N HIS A 129 3.24 20.85 -2.14
CA HIS A 129 2.05 20.01 -2.38
C HIS A 129 2.34 18.91 -3.42
N PHE A 130 3.11 19.24 -4.46
CA PHE A 130 3.57 18.29 -5.46
C PHE A 130 4.49 17.24 -4.85
N GLY A 131 5.48 17.64 -4.05
CA GLY A 131 6.39 16.71 -3.37
C GLY A 131 5.63 15.74 -2.45
N ALA A 132 4.68 16.25 -1.67
CA ALA A 132 3.84 15.41 -0.81
C ALA A 132 3.00 14.40 -1.61
N ALA A 133 2.37 14.83 -2.71
CA ALA A 133 1.61 13.94 -3.58
C ALA A 133 2.52 12.91 -4.28
N PHE A 134 3.69 13.35 -4.75
CA PHE A 134 4.66 12.50 -5.43
C PHE A 134 5.20 11.41 -4.50
N SER A 135 5.50 11.72 -3.23
CA SER A 135 5.95 10.72 -2.27
C SER A 135 4.91 9.63 -2.03
N VAL A 136 3.62 9.98 -1.97
CA VAL A 136 2.53 9.00 -1.80
C VAL A 136 2.42 8.11 -3.03
N VAL A 137 2.47 8.69 -4.23
CA VAL A 137 2.45 7.91 -5.49
C VAL A 137 3.67 6.99 -5.57
N PHE A 138 4.87 7.48 -5.23
CA PHE A 138 6.09 6.66 -5.23
C PHE A 138 5.98 5.49 -4.25
N TYR A 139 5.42 5.72 -3.06
CA TYR A 139 5.15 4.65 -2.09
C TYR A 139 4.19 3.59 -2.65
N MET A 140 3.14 3.99 -3.39
CA MET A 140 2.20 3.04 -4.01
C MET A 140 2.86 2.10 -5.03
N PHE A 141 3.95 2.52 -5.67
CA PHE A 141 4.69 1.68 -6.62
C PHE A 141 5.72 0.75 -5.97
N THR A 142 6.05 0.89 -4.67
CA THR A 142 7.07 0.07 -3.98
C THR A 142 6.85 -1.45 -4.10
N GLY A 143 5.60 -1.86 -4.33
CA GLY A 143 5.17 -3.25 -4.48
C GLY A 143 5.85 -4.03 -5.62
N PHE A 144 6.51 -3.38 -6.59
CA PHE A 144 7.27 -4.09 -7.63
C PHE A 144 8.39 -4.97 -7.04
N SER A 145 8.88 -4.63 -5.85
CA SER A 145 9.94 -5.35 -5.14
C SER A 145 9.56 -6.81 -4.79
N PHE A 146 8.27 -7.14 -4.81
CA PHE A 146 7.76 -8.49 -4.53
C PHE A 146 7.69 -9.38 -5.78
N ILE A 147 7.72 -8.82 -7.00
CA ILE A 147 7.63 -9.58 -8.26
C ILE A 147 8.73 -10.65 -8.36
N PRO A 148 10.01 -10.35 -8.05
CA PRO A 148 11.06 -11.35 -8.15
C PRO A 148 11.00 -12.46 -7.09
N ILE A 149 10.22 -12.26 -6.01
CA ILE A 149 10.00 -13.26 -4.97
C ILE A 149 9.02 -14.33 -5.50
N ALA A 150 7.98 -13.89 -6.21
CA ALA A 150 7.00 -14.77 -6.85
C ALA A 150 7.56 -15.53 -8.06
N ALA A 151 8.67 -15.06 -8.63
CA ALA A 151 9.30 -15.68 -9.81
C ALA A 151 9.69 -17.16 -9.63
N LYS A 152 9.88 -17.64 -8.40
CA LYS A 152 10.13 -19.08 -8.15
C LYS A 152 8.98 -19.99 -8.59
N GLN A 153 7.77 -19.46 -8.60
CA GLN A 153 6.55 -20.20 -8.91
C GLN A 153 6.13 -20.01 -10.37
N MET A 154 6.93 -19.29 -11.16
CA MET A 154 6.65 -19.04 -12.57
C MET A 154 7.26 -20.14 -13.44
N ASN A 155 6.49 -20.64 -14.40
CA ASN A 155 7.01 -21.45 -15.49
C ASN A 155 7.90 -20.57 -16.37
N ASN A 156 9.14 -20.98 -16.64
CA ASN A 156 10.12 -20.22 -17.44
C ASN A 156 10.32 -18.74 -16.99
N PRO A 157 10.92 -18.51 -15.80
CA PRO A 157 11.07 -17.19 -15.21
C PRO A 157 11.90 -16.22 -16.06
N GLU A 158 12.90 -16.69 -16.80
CA GLU A 158 13.79 -15.83 -17.59
C GLU A 158 13.04 -14.99 -18.64
N LYS A 159 12.02 -15.57 -19.28
CA LYS A 159 11.20 -14.87 -20.27
C LYS A 159 9.95 -14.21 -19.66
N ASN A 160 9.44 -14.76 -18.56
CA ASN A 160 8.17 -14.32 -17.99
C ASN A 160 8.32 -13.19 -16.97
N ILE A 161 9.42 -13.11 -16.22
CA ILE A 161 9.69 -11.99 -15.31
C ILE A 161 9.60 -10.62 -16.02
N PRO A 162 10.29 -10.37 -17.15
CA PRO A 162 10.22 -9.05 -17.79
C PRO A 162 8.80 -8.73 -18.30
N LYS A 163 8.08 -9.72 -18.84
CA LYS A 163 6.70 -9.54 -19.32
C LYS A 163 5.73 -9.24 -18.16
N VAL A 164 5.84 -9.99 -17.07
CA VAL A 164 5.01 -9.80 -15.88
C VAL A 164 5.31 -8.44 -15.24
N LEU A 165 6.57 -8.02 -15.18
CA LEU A 165 6.93 -6.72 -14.64
C LEU A 165 6.27 -5.58 -15.42
N ILE A 166 6.37 -5.58 -16.75
CA ILE A 166 5.72 -4.57 -17.60
C ILE A 166 4.19 -4.62 -17.45
N SER A 167 3.60 -5.82 -17.48
CA SER A 167 2.15 -6.01 -17.34
C SER A 167 1.63 -5.49 -15.99
N VAL A 168 2.31 -5.79 -14.88
CA VAL A 168 1.95 -5.30 -13.55
C VAL A 168 2.09 -3.78 -13.47
N MET A 169 3.18 -3.21 -13.98
CA MET A 169 3.37 -1.75 -13.94
C MET A 169 2.26 -1.00 -14.70
N ILE A 170 1.91 -1.46 -15.90
CA ILE A 170 0.82 -0.85 -16.69
C ILE A 170 -0.52 -1.01 -15.96
N THR A 171 -0.82 -2.22 -15.48
CA THR A 171 -2.10 -2.52 -14.82
C THR A 171 -2.28 -1.69 -13.54
N VAL A 172 -1.25 -1.63 -12.70
CA VAL A 172 -1.27 -0.86 -11.44
C VAL A 172 -1.40 0.64 -11.72
N THR A 173 -0.73 1.15 -12.75
CA THR A 173 -0.84 2.57 -13.15
C THR A 173 -2.28 2.91 -13.56
N ILE A 174 -2.91 2.06 -14.38
CA ILE A 174 -4.30 2.25 -14.82
C ILE A 174 -5.26 2.17 -13.63
N LEU A 175 -5.13 1.14 -12.79
CA LEU A 175 -5.99 0.93 -11.63
C LEU A 175 -5.90 2.10 -10.64
N TYR A 176 -4.69 2.57 -10.32
CA TYR A 176 -4.53 3.73 -9.44
C TYR A 176 -5.04 5.02 -10.06
N SER A 177 -4.86 5.22 -11.37
CA SER A 177 -5.41 6.41 -12.06
C SER A 177 -6.94 6.42 -11.96
N LEU A 178 -7.59 5.28 -12.21
CA LEU A 178 -9.03 5.13 -12.06
C LEU A 178 -9.49 5.31 -10.62
N MET A 179 -8.77 4.71 -9.66
CA MET A 179 -9.09 4.85 -8.24
C MET A 179 -9.00 6.31 -7.78
N LEU A 180 -7.97 7.05 -8.20
CA LEU A 180 -7.82 8.48 -7.88
C LEU A 180 -8.92 9.33 -8.52
N LEU A 181 -9.27 9.06 -9.79
CA LEU A 181 -10.37 9.74 -10.47
C LEU A 181 -11.71 9.53 -9.74
N VAL A 182 -12.00 8.30 -9.36
CA VAL A 182 -13.19 7.94 -8.57
C VAL A 182 -13.14 8.62 -7.20
N ALA A 183 -12.01 8.55 -6.50
CA ALA A 183 -11.86 9.16 -5.18
C ALA A 183 -12.10 10.67 -5.21
N ILE A 184 -11.55 11.37 -6.21
CA ILE A 184 -11.80 12.81 -6.42
C ILE A 184 -13.27 13.06 -6.77
N GLY A 185 -13.88 12.20 -7.59
CA GLY A 185 -15.28 12.33 -7.98
C GLY A 185 -16.27 12.09 -6.83
N ILE A 186 -15.93 11.26 -5.84
CA ILE A 186 -16.75 11.01 -4.64
C ILE A 186 -16.49 12.05 -3.54
N PHE A 187 -15.24 12.50 -3.37
CA PHE A 187 -14.90 13.45 -2.31
C PHE A 187 -15.31 14.88 -2.67
N GLU A 188 -16.47 15.30 -2.18
CA GLU A 188 -16.90 16.69 -2.18
C GLU A 188 -15.97 17.54 -1.29
N GLN A 189 -15.29 18.54 -1.86
CA GLN A 189 -14.36 19.43 -1.15
C GLN A 189 -15.02 20.29 -0.05
N LEU A 190 -16.33 20.17 0.20
CA LEU A 190 -17.03 20.86 1.29
C LEU A 190 -16.44 20.53 2.68
N GLN A 191 -15.82 19.36 2.84
CA GLN A 191 -15.16 19.00 4.10
C GLN A 191 -13.84 19.75 4.35
N TYR A 192 -13.21 20.30 3.30
CA TYR A 192 -12.00 21.13 3.42
C TYR A 192 -12.32 22.58 3.79
N SER A 193 -13.51 23.08 3.39
CA SER A 193 -14.04 24.36 3.87
C SER A 193 -14.43 24.30 5.35
N ASN A 194 -15.13 23.23 5.78
CA ASN A 194 -15.64 23.11 7.16
C ASN A 194 -14.51 22.98 8.22
N ARG A 195 -13.37 22.37 7.88
CA ARG A 195 -12.20 22.31 8.80
C ARG A 195 -11.43 23.63 8.96
N ARG A 196 -11.60 24.60 8.06
CA ARG A 196 -11.04 25.96 8.24
C ARG A 196 -11.96 26.90 9.01
N CYS A 197 -13.26 26.61 9.06
CA CYS A 197 -14.26 27.41 9.77
C CYS A 197 -14.35 27.11 11.27
N LEU A 198 -13.66 26.08 11.79
CA LEU A 198 -13.46 25.95 13.22
C LEU A 198 -12.31 26.87 13.65
N PRO A 199 -12.57 27.94 14.43
CA PRO A 199 -11.49 28.70 15.04
C PRO A 199 -10.66 27.71 15.86
N LYS A 200 -9.36 27.72 15.59
CA LYS A 200 -8.34 27.04 16.38
C LYS A 200 -8.50 27.55 17.82
N SER A 201 -9.26 26.83 18.64
CA SER A 201 -9.46 27.13 20.05
C SER A 201 -8.07 27.22 20.69
N ARG A 202 -7.77 28.42 21.21
CA ARG A 202 -6.57 28.75 21.97
C ARG A 202 -6.25 27.63 22.98
N ARG A 203 -5.00 27.17 22.96
CA ARG A 203 -4.19 27.04 24.17
C ARG A 203 -2.90 27.77 23.91
#